data_AF-A0A6A7MED0-F1
#
_entry.id   AF-A0A6A7MED0-F1
#
_cell.length_a   1.000
_cell.length_b   1.000
_cell.length_c   1.000
_cell.angle_alpha   90.00
_cell.angle_beta   90.00
_cell.angle_gamma   90.00
#
_symmetry.space_group_name_H-M   'P 1'
#
loop_
_entity.id
_entity.type
_entity.pdbx_description
1 polymer ?
#
loop_
_entity_poly.entity_id
_entity_poly.type
_entity_poly.pdbx_seq_one_letter_code
_entity_poly.pdbx_strand_id
1 'polypeptide(L)'
;FAAWLGLVPRQNSTGGKTRMGRISKMGDGYLRKLLVVGMTAVIRSARRTSAPAFAWTNALLTRRPARLVSVALANKTARIAWAILTRGEIYRAPTVAAEG
;
A
#
# COMPACT_ATOMS: atom_id res chain seq x y z
N PHE A 1 6.94 11.45 12.28
CA PHE A 1 7.37 11.63 10.88
C PHE A 1 6.38 11.04 9.87
N ALA A 2 5.94 9.79 10.04
CA ALA A 2 5.00 9.14 9.11
C ALA A 2 3.52 9.61 9.23
N ALA A 3 3.25 10.59 10.09
CA ALA A 3 2.01 11.37 10.15
C ALA A 3 1.94 12.48 9.06
N TRP A 4 3.00 12.66 8.26
CA TRP A 4 3.10 13.72 7.25
C TRP A 4 2.91 13.22 5.80
N LEU A 5 2.63 11.93 5.60
CA LEU A 5 2.39 11.32 4.28
C LEU A 5 0.93 10.89 4.02
N GLY A 6 0.05 10.99 5.01
CA GLY A 6 -1.40 10.92 4.79
C GLY A 6 -1.90 9.59 4.26
N LEU A 7 -1.26 8.50 4.69
CA LEU A 7 -1.53 7.15 4.23
C LEU A 7 -1.69 6.13 5.37
N VAL A 8 -1.77 6.56 6.63
CA VAL A 8 -2.10 5.69 7.78
C VAL A 8 -3.07 6.42 8.74
N PRO A 9 -4.07 5.73 9.33
CA PRO A 9 -4.95 6.33 10.32
C PRO A 9 -4.19 6.75 11.59
N ARG A 10 -4.64 7.87 12.18
CA ARG A 10 -4.21 8.35 13.52
C ARG A 10 -4.36 7.23 14.55
N GLN A 11 -3.29 6.96 15.30
CA GLN A 11 -3.40 6.30 16.60
C GLN A 11 -3.33 7.41 17.66
N ASN A 12 -4.48 7.80 18.20
CA ASN A 12 -4.50 8.52 19.47
C ASN A 12 -4.74 7.48 20.55
N SER A 13 -3.73 7.21 21.36
CA SER A 13 -3.90 6.46 22.60
C SER A 13 -4.06 7.46 23.73
N THR A 14 -5.30 7.78 24.09
CA THR A 14 -5.63 8.26 25.43
C THR A 14 -6.54 7.21 26.05
N GLY A 15 -5.97 6.36 26.92
CA GLY A 15 -6.72 5.37 27.69
C GLY A 15 -6.78 3.94 27.15
N GLY A 16 -5.69 3.43 26.55
CA GLY A 16 -5.44 1.97 26.51
C GLY A 16 -6.33 1.09 25.63
N LYS A 17 -7.08 1.65 24.67
CA LYS A 17 -7.93 0.86 23.75
C LYS A 17 -7.64 1.20 22.29
N THR A 18 -6.87 0.34 21.62
CA THR A 18 -6.53 0.48 20.19
C THR A 18 -7.77 0.24 19.33
N ARG A 19 -8.38 1.31 18.80
CA ARG A 19 -9.38 1.22 17.74
C ARG A 19 -8.81 1.76 16.42
N MET A 20 -8.83 0.91 15.40
CA MET A 20 -8.36 1.23 14.04
C MET A 20 -9.38 2.18 13.36
N GLY A 21 -9.07 3.47 13.34
CA GLY A 21 -9.90 4.50 12.68
C GLY A 21 -9.67 4.65 11.17
N ARG A 22 -10.41 5.57 10.53
CA ARG A 22 -10.40 5.90 9.09
C ARG A 22 -9.07 6.54 8.64
N ILE A 23 -8.62 6.24 7.41
CA ILE A 23 -7.43 6.83 6.76
C ILE A 23 -7.42 8.35 6.96
N SER A 24 -6.39 8.87 7.62
CA SER A 24 -6.28 10.30 7.88
C SER A 24 -5.94 11.04 6.59
N LYS A 25 -6.61 12.17 6.33
CA LYS A 25 -6.30 13.11 5.22
C LYS A 25 -5.01 13.91 5.47
N MET A 26 -4.25 13.62 6.53
CA MET A 26 -3.09 14.39 6.96
C MET A 26 -1.79 13.82 6.39
N GLY A 27 -1.38 14.37 5.26
CA GLY A 27 -0.02 14.27 4.71
C GLY A 27 0.07 14.47 3.19
N ASP A 28 1.30 14.46 2.67
CA ASP A 28 1.65 14.99 1.35
C ASP A 28 0.82 14.39 0.19
N GLY A 29 -0.03 15.23 -0.39
CA GLY A 29 -0.84 14.89 -1.56
C GLY A 29 0.00 14.59 -2.80
N TYR A 30 1.19 15.18 -2.90
CA TYR A 30 2.13 14.90 -3.98
C TYR A 30 2.69 13.48 -3.87
N LEU A 31 3.13 13.05 -2.68
CA LEU A 31 3.58 11.67 -2.51
C LEU A 31 2.46 10.65 -2.79
N ARG A 32 1.22 10.93 -2.36
CA ARG A 32 0.07 10.09 -2.69
C ARG A 32 -0.15 10.00 -4.20
N LYS A 33 -0.05 11.12 -4.92
CA LYS A 33 -0.16 11.17 -6.38
C LYS A 33 0.95 10.34 -7.03
N LEU A 34 2.20 10.51 -6.61
CA LEU A 34 3.34 9.74 -7.11
C LEU A 34 3.16 8.24 -6.88
N LEU A 35 2.71 7.83 -5.70
CA LEU A 35 2.45 6.42 -5.40
C LEU A 35 1.38 5.84 -6.32
N VAL A 36 0.26 6.55 -6.53
CA VAL A 36 -0.81 6.07 -7.43
C VAL A 36 -0.32 5.99 -8.89
N VAL A 37 0.47 6.96 -9.35
CA VAL A 37 1.08 6.93 -10.69
C VAL A 37 2.03 5.73 -10.83
N GLY A 38 2.89 5.50 -9.83
CA GLY A 38 3.80 4.36 -9.80
C GLY A 38 3.06 3.02 -9.82
N MET A 39 1.97 2.88 -9.05
CA MET A 39 1.17 1.66 -9.05
C MET A 39 0.42 1.43 -10.36
N THR A 40 0.10 2.50 -11.09
CA THR A 40 -0.46 2.37 -12.44
C THR A 40 0.56 1.77 -13.42
N ALA A 41 1.85 2.13 -13.29
CA ALA A 41 2.92 1.48 -14.04
C ALA A 41 3.10 0.00 -13.64
N VAL A 42 2.96 -0.33 -12.36
CA VAL A 42 2.97 -1.73 -11.87
C VAL A 42 1.83 -2.53 -12.49
N ILE A 43 0.60 -2.01 -12.54
CA ILE A 43 -0.53 -2.68 -13.19
C ILE A 43 -0.26 -2.91 -14.68
N ARG A 44 0.38 -1.94 -15.37
CA ARG A 44 0.77 -2.11 -16.76
C ARG A 44 1.79 -3.25 -16.94
N SER A 45 2.74 -3.39 -16.01
CA SER A 45 3.69 -4.51 -16.01
C SER A 45 3.00 -5.85 -15.70
N ALA A 46 2.11 -5.89 -14.70
CA ALA A 46 1.35 -7.08 -14.32
C ALA A 46 0.48 -7.64 -15.45
N ARG A 47 -0.04 -6.77 -16.34
CA ARG A 47 -0.77 -7.18 -17.55
C ARG A 47 0.12 -7.78 -18.64
N ARG A 48 1.42 -7.45 -18.65
CA ARG A 48 2.39 -7.93 -19.65
C ARG A 48 3.12 -9.18 -19.17
N THR A 49 3.20 -9.39 -17.86
CA THR A 49 3.98 -10.47 -17.25
C THR A 49 3.16 -11.17 -16.19
N SER A 50 2.89 -12.45 -16.41
CA SER A 50 2.25 -13.33 -15.43
C SER A 50 3.27 -13.82 -14.41
N ALA A 51 3.72 -12.93 -13.53
CA ALA A 51 4.58 -13.29 -12.41
C ALA A 51 3.75 -13.64 -11.16
N PRO A 52 4.19 -14.59 -10.31
CA PRO A 52 3.53 -14.91 -9.03
C PRO A 52 3.36 -13.68 -8.13
N ALA A 53 4.31 -12.75 -8.16
CA ALA A 53 4.24 -11.48 -7.43
C ALA A 53 3.03 -10.60 -7.80
N PHE A 54 2.45 -10.81 -8.99
CA PHE A 54 1.27 -10.08 -9.47
C PHE A 54 -0.03 -10.88 -9.33
N ALA A 55 -0.01 -12.11 -8.80
CA ALA A 55 -1.20 -12.96 -8.71
C ALA A 55 -2.37 -12.26 -7.99
N TRP A 56 -2.09 -11.63 -6.84
CA TRP A 56 -3.09 -10.85 -6.11
C TRP A 56 -3.60 -9.64 -6.90
N THR A 57 -2.70 -8.90 -7.56
CA THR A 57 -3.06 -7.75 -8.40
C THR A 57 -3.94 -8.15 -9.57
N ASN A 58 -3.59 -9.25 -10.25
CA ASN A 58 -4.34 -9.79 -11.38
C ASN A 58 -5.73 -10.29 -10.92
N ALA A 59 -5.81 -10.96 -9.76
CA ALA A 59 -7.09 -11.34 -9.15
C ALA A 59 -7.96 -10.13 -8.77
N LEU A 60 -7.37 -8.99 -8.40
CA LEU A 60 -8.15 -7.76 -8.20
C LEU A 60 -8.63 -7.15 -9.53
N LEU A 61 -7.78 -7.18 -10.56
CA LEU A 61 -8.10 -6.62 -11.88
C LEU A 61 -9.24 -7.37 -12.58
N THR A 62 -9.50 -8.65 -12.25
CA THR A 62 -10.66 -9.38 -12.76
C THR A 62 -11.99 -8.90 -12.15
N ARG A 63 -11.95 -8.32 -10.94
CA ARG A 63 -13.16 -7.94 -10.18
C ARG A 63 -13.37 -6.43 -10.08
N ARG A 64 -12.32 -5.62 -10.29
CA ARG A 64 -12.35 -4.17 -10.04
C ARG A 64 -11.64 -3.39 -11.15
N PRO A 65 -12.10 -2.17 -11.45
CA PRO A 65 -11.46 -1.31 -12.44
C PRO A 65 -10.04 -0.93 -12.02
N ALA A 66 -9.15 -0.80 -13.01
CA ALA A 66 -7.71 -0.60 -12.79
C ALA A 66 -7.38 0.59 -11.88
N ARG A 67 -8.12 1.70 -11.97
CA ARG A 67 -7.91 2.87 -11.09
C ARG A 67 -8.09 2.53 -9.61
N LEU A 68 -9.10 1.72 -9.26
CA LEU A 68 -9.30 1.29 -7.87
C LEU A 68 -8.18 0.35 -7.41
N VAL A 69 -7.71 -0.52 -8.32
CA VAL A 69 -6.57 -1.40 -8.03
C VAL A 69 -5.29 -0.59 -7.82
N SER A 70 -5.03 0.46 -8.61
CA SER A 70 -3.88 1.36 -8.41
C SER A 70 -3.88 1.99 -7.02
N VAL A 71 -5.05 2.46 -6.56
CA VAL A 71 -5.20 3.07 -5.23
C VAL A 71 -5.03 2.02 -4.13
N ALA A 72 -5.57 0.82 -4.30
CA ALA A 72 -5.40 -0.27 -3.34
C ALA A 72 -3.93 -0.69 -3.19
N LEU A 73 -3.21 -0.81 -4.31
CA LEU A 73 -1.77 -1.06 -4.32
C LEU A 73 -1.01 0.07 -3.64
N ALA A 74 -1.36 1.33 -3.93
CA ALA A 74 -0.69 2.48 -3.34
C ALA A 74 -0.85 2.49 -1.82
N ASN A 75 -2.05 2.17 -1.32
CA ASN A 75 -2.32 2.02 0.10
C ASN A 75 -1.50 0.88 0.72
N LYS A 76 -1.44 -0.29 0.07
CA LYS A 76 -0.62 -1.43 0.53
C LYS A 76 0.85 -1.04 0.65
N THR A 77 1.42 -0.45 -0.39
CA THR A 77 2.81 0.00 -0.44
C THR A 77 3.10 1.07 0.60
N ALA A 78 2.18 2.01 0.80
CA ALA A 78 2.34 3.06 1.80
C ALA A 78 2.37 2.50 3.23
N ARG A 79 1.57 1.48 3.53
CA ARG A 79 1.59 0.80 4.84
C ARG A 79 2.91 0.06 5.07
N ILE A 80 3.47 -0.57 4.03
CA ILE A 80 4.79 -1.21 4.08
C ILE A 80 5.88 -0.16 4.35
N ALA A 81 5.91 0.92 3.55
CA ALA A 81 6.86 2.01 3.72
C ALA A 81 6.76 2.64 5.11
N TRP A 82 5.54 2.86 5.61
CA TRP A 82 5.30 3.36 6.95
C TRP A 82 5.90 2.43 8.01
N ALA A 83 5.62 1.12 7.94
CA ALA A 83 6.13 0.15 8.91
C ALA A 83 7.67 0.17 8.96
N ILE A 84 8.32 0.16 7.79
CA ILE A 84 9.77 0.20 7.63
C ILE A 84 10.34 1.48 8.26
N LEU A 85 9.81 2.64 7.86
CA LEU A 85 10.25 3.94 8.37
C LEU A 85 10.04 4.09 9.88
N THR A 86 8.98 3.51 10.44
CA THR A 86 8.72 3.56 11.89
C THR A 86 9.58 2.60 12.70
N ARG A 87 10.02 1.50 12.10
CA ARG A 87 10.81 0.46 12.78
C ARG A 87 12.32 0.61 12.56
N GLY A 88 12.73 1.45 11.62
CA GLY A 88 14.14 1.58 11.22
C GLY A 88 14.69 0.31 10.55
N GLU A 89 13.80 -0.54 10.05
CA GLU A 89 14.15 -1.83 9.44
C GLU A 89 14.50 -1.63 7.95
N ILE A 90 15.21 -2.60 7.37
CA ILE A 90 15.49 -2.62 5.92
C ILE A 90 14.33 -3.33 5.23
N TYR A 91 13.89 -2.83 4.06
CA TYR A 91 12.86 -3.49 3.26
C TYR A 91 13.28 -4.94 2.94
N ARG A 92 12.49 -5.90 3.44
CA ARG A 92 12.58 -7.30 3.05
C ARG A 92 11.42 -7.61 2.12
N ALA A 93 11.72 -8.08 0.91
CA ALA A 93 10.68 -8.48 -0.03
C ALA A 93 9.80 -9.56 0.62
N PRO A 94 8.46 -9.44 0.55
CA PRO A 94 7.60 -10.50 1.04
C PRO A 94 7.92 -11.77 0.25
N THR A 95 8.36 -12.81 0.96
CA THR A 95 8.45 -14.16 0.41
C THR A 95 7.06 -14.54 -0.04
N VAL A 96 6.84 -14.61 -1.35
CA VAL A 96 5.61 -15.16 -1.92
C VAL A 96 5.67 -16.63 -1.51
N ALA A 97 4.94 -17.01 -0.44
CA ALA A 97 4.86 -18.40 -0.04
C ALA A 97 4.34 -19.16 -1.25
N ALA A 98 5.17 -20.05 -1.80
CA ALA A 98 4.74 -21.04 -2.75
C ALA A 98 3.80 -21.98 -1.98
N GLU A 99 2.50 -21.72 -2.07
CA GLU A 99 1.49 -22.69 -1.67
C GLU A 99 1.53 -23.81 -2.72
N GLY A 100 1.85 -25.02 -2.25
CA GLY A 100 1.90 -26.25 -3.05
C GLY A 100 0.53 -26.88 -3.30
#